data_AF-A0A1E3LXQ6-F1
#
_entry.id   AF-A0A1E3LXQ6-F1
#
_cell.length_a   1.000
_cell.length_b   1.000
_cell.length_c   1.000
_cell.angle_alpha   90.00
_cell.angle_beta   90.00
_cell.angle_gamma   90.00
#
_symmetry.space_group_name_H-M   'P 1'
#
loop_
_entity.id
_entity.type
_entity.pdbx_description
1 polymer ?
#
loop_
_entity_poly.entity_id
_entity_poly.type
_entity_poly.pdbx_seq_one_letter_code
_entity_poly.pdbx_strand_id
1 'polypeptide(L)'
;MWRYLVGGIAALLMAAAGVFLFQSRATSEPLPPPPEAKRLPVDGPAVEAEPLPALPTVPRASDRTREQKRFDRYDKDRSDTITLAELLEPRRKAFAKLDRNGDGKLSFEEWAVSGIKRFTNADADHSGMLTRTEFATTAPKRKSKAAPKCDCREAVAKALAEAAD
;
A
#
# COMPACT_ATOMS: atom_id res chain seq x y z
N MET A 1 -24.65 -26.90 40.62
CA MET A 1 -25.21 -27.27 39.30
C MET A 1 -25.49 -26.06 38.40
N TRP A 2 -25.94 -24.91 38.93
CA TRP A 2 -26.20 -23.67 38.17
C TRP A 2 -25.03 -23.14 37.32
N ARG A 3 -23.78 -23.31 37.78
CA ARG A 3 -22.58 -22.84 37.06
C ARG A 3 -22.39 -23.49 35.69
N TYR A 4 -22.83 -24.75 35.53
CA TYR A 4 -22.78 -25.44 34.24
C TYR A 4 -23.90 -25.00 33.29
N LEU A 5 -25.07 -24.62 33.82
CA LEU A 5 -26.14 -24.03 33.03
C LEU A 5 -25.73 -22.66 32.46
N VAL A 6 -25.13 -21.80 33.30
CA VAL A 6 -24.63 -20.49 32.85
C VAL A 6 -23.53 -20.65 31.81
N GLY A 7 -22.60 -21.59 32.00
CA GLY A 7 -21.54 -21.88 31.03
C GLY A 7 -22.08 -22.40 29.69
N GLY A 8 -23.09 -23.28 29.72
CA GLY A 8 -23.73 -23.81 28.51
C GLY A 8 -24.44 -22.73 27.69
N ILE A 9 -25.15 -21.82 28.36
CA ILE A 9 -25.83 -20.69 27.69
C ILE A 9 -24.81 -19.73 27.07
N ALA A 10 -23.72 -19.41 27.79
CA ALA A 10 -22.68 -18.52 27.27
C ALA A 10 -21.98 -19.09 26.03
N ALA A 11 -21.72 -20.39 26.00
CA ALA A 11 -21.13 -21.07 24.84
C ALA A 11 -22.07 -21.03 23.63
N LEU A 12 -23.38 -21.24 23.84
CA LEU A 12 -24.40 -21.14 22.80
C LEU A 12 -24.50 -19.72 22.22
N LEU A 13 -24.47 -18.70 23.08
CA LEU A 13 -24.51 -17.30 22.65
C LEU A 13 -23.27 -16.92 21.83
N MET A 14 -22.08 -17.37 22.22
CA MET A 14 -20.86 -17.13 21.45
C MET A 14 -20.88 -17.85 20.09
N ALA A 15 -21.37 -19.09 20.04
CA ALA A 15 -21.52 -19.81 18.78
C ALA A 15 -22.53 -19.12 17.85
N ALA A 16 -23.67 -18.68 18.38
CA ALA A 16 -24.68 -17.94 17.64
C ALA A 16 -24.15 -16.60 17.11
N ALA A 17 -23.41 -15.85 17.94
CA ALA A 17 -22.77 -14.60 17.53
C ALA A 17 -21.73 -14.83 16.42
N GLY A 18 -20.92 -15.89 16.53
CA GLY A 18 -19.97 -16.27 15.49
C GLY A 18 -20.63 -16.58 14.15
N VAL A 19 -21.73 -17.35 14.16
CA VAL A 19 -22.51 -17.65 12.95
C VAL A 19 -23.15 -16.39 12.37
N PHE A 20 -23.69 -15.50 13.22
CA PHE A 20 -24.27 -14.24 12.77
C PHE A 20 -23.25 -13.34 12.08
N LEU A 21 -22.05 -13.19 12.65
CA LEU A 21 -20.95 -12.41 12.05
C LEU A 21 -20.42 -13.05 10.76
N PHE A 22 -20.45 -14.39 10.65
CA PHE A 22 -20.04 -15.08 9.43
C PHE A 22 -21.09 -14.97 8.31
N GLN A 23 -22.38 -14.96 8.67
CA GLN A 23 -23.49 -14.80 7.73
C GLN A 23 -23.77 -13.34 7.37
N SER A 24 -23.22 -12.34 8.09
CA SER A 24 -23.48 -10.91 7.86
C SER A 24 -22.81 -10.34 6.60
N ARG A 25 -22.71 -11.11 5.52
CA ARG A 25 -22.29 -10.56 4.22
C ARG A 25 -23.35 -9.57 3.76
N ALA A 26 -23.00 -8.29 3.75
CA ALA A 26 -23.83 -7.23 3.23
C ALA A 26 -24.32 -7.59 1.83
N THR A 27 -25.64 -7.66 1.65
CA THR A 27 -26.26 -7.67 0.33
C THR A 27 -25.77 -6.42 -0.39
N SER A 28 -24.89 -6.60 -1.37
CA SER A 28 -24.60 -5.57 -2.36
C SER A 28 -25.90 -5.31 -3.11
N GLU A 29 -26.56 -4.21 -2.78
CA GLU A 29 -27.69 -3.69 -3.54
C GLU A 29 -27.27 -3.66 -5.01
N PRO A 30 -28.01 -4.34 -5.92
CA PRO A 30 -27.69 -4.27 -7.33
C PRO A 30 -27.82 -2.80 -7.73
N LEU A 31 -26.73 -2.24 -8.26
CA LEU A 31 -26.75 -0.89 -8.83
C LEU A 31 -27.97 -0.79 -9.76
N PRO A 32 -28.80 0.26 -9.64
CA PRO A 32 -29.86 0.47 -10.61
C PRO A 32 -29.24 0.45 -12.01
N PRO A 33 -29.90 -0.16 -13.01
CA PRO A 33 -29.40 -0.14 -14.37
C PRO A 33 -29.14 1.32 -14.76
N PRO A 34 -28.04 1.60 -15.48
CA PRO A 34 -27.79 2.95 -15.96
C PRO A 34 -29.05 3.42 -16.70
N PRO A 35 -29.47 4.69 -16.51
CA PRO A 35 -30.64 5.21 -17.19
C PRO A 35 -30.49 4.92 -18.68
N GLU A 36 -31.52 4.34 -19.30
CA GLU A 36 -31.56 4.18 -20.74
C GLU A 36 -31.21 5.52 -21.35
N ALA A 37 -30.10 5.55 -22.11
CA ALA A 37 -29.72 6.73 -22.86
C ALA A 37 -30.88 7.01 -23.81
N LYS A 38 -31.75 7.94 -23.44
CA LYS A 38 -32.69 8.55 -24.37
C LYS A 38 -31.82 9.10 -25.48
N ARG A 39 -31.79 8.39 -26.62
CA ARG A 39 -31.34 9.00 -27.86
C ARG A 39 -32.30 10.15 -28.06
N LEU A 40 -31.81 11.36 -27.83
CA LEU A 40 -32.50 12.56 -28.29
C LEU A 40 -32.80 12.31 -29.78
N PRO A 41 -34.03 12.57 -30.25
CA PRO A 41 -34.36 12.45 -31.65
C PRO A 41 -33.37 13.29 -32.45
N VAL A 42 -32.47 12.63 -33.18
CA VAL A 42 -31.61 13.29 -34.18
C VAL A 42 -32.44 13.37 -35.46
N ASP A 43 -33.58 14.07 -35.36
CA ASP A 43 -34.40 14.48 -36.51
C ASP A 43 -34.17 15.98 -36.77
N GLY A 44 -32.92 16.41 -36.62
CA GLY A 44 -32.43 17.65 -37.20
C GLY A 44 -31.93 17.36 -38.62
N PRO A 45 -32.01 18.30 -39.57
CA PRO A 45 -31.39 18.14 -40.87
C PRO A 45 -29.92 17.76 -40.65
N ALA A 46 -29.41 16.81 -41.44
CA ALA A 46 -28.04 16.32 -41.37
C ALA A 46 -27.08 17.51 -41.30
N VAL A 47 -26.67 17.87 -40.08
CA VAL A 47 -25.59 18.82 -39.87
C VAL A 47 -24.38 17.99 -40.28
N GLU A 48 -23.81 18.36 -41.42
CA GLU A 48 -22.48 17.95 -41.83
C GLU A 48 -21.60 17.93 -40.57
N ALA A 49 -20.86 16.85 -40.37
CA ALA A 49 -20.05 16.64 -39.18
C ALA A 49 -18.97 17.73 -39.07
N GLU A 50 -19.35 18.90 -38.56
CA GLU A 50 -18.45 19.91 -38.03
C GLU A 50 -17.61 19.20 -36.96
N PRO A 51 -16.28 19.22 -37.07
CA PRO A 51 -15.43 18.53 -36.12
C PRO A 51 -15.73 19.09 -34.74
N LEU A 52 -16.10 18.20 -33.80
CA LEU A 52 -16.35 18.53 -32.40
C LEU A 52 -15.28 19.52 -31.92
N PRO A 53 -15.65 20.69 -31.37
CA PRO A 53 -14.66 21.61 -30.85
C PRO A 53 -13.81 20.87 -29.81
N ALA A 54 -12.49 20.94 -29.96
CA ALA A 54 -11.54 20.25 -29.12
C ALA A 54 -11.93 20.45 -27.65
N LEU A 55 -12.20 19.34 -26.94
CA LEU A 55 -12.46 19.36 -25.51
C LEU A 55 -11.38 20.23 -24.84
N PRO A 56 -11.73 21.14 -23.92
CA PRO A 56 -10.72 21.92 -23.20
C PRO A 56 -9.75 20.94 -22.56
N THR A 57 -8.47 21.07 -22.90
CA THR A 57 -7.41 20.24 -22.34
C THR A 57 -7.46 20.38 -20.83
N VAL A 58 -7.69 19.27 -20.13
CA VAL A 58 -7.70 19.26 -18.67
C VAL A 58 -6.36 19.82 -18.17
N PRO A 59 -6.36 20.76 -17.21
CA PRO A 59 -5.12 21.35 -16.71
C PRO A 59 -4.24 20.25 -16.12
N ARG A 60 -3.01 20.15 -16.62
CA ARG A 60 -2.02 19.20 -16.14
C ARG A 60 -1.44 19.72 -14.82
N ALA A 61 -1.47 18.89 -13.77
CA ALA A 61 -0.79 19.22 -12.52
C ALA A 61 0.71 19.42 -12.79
N SER A 62 1.31 20.46 -12.20
CA SER A 62 2.74 20.72 -12.33
C SER A 62 3.56 19.60 -11.71
N ASP A 63 4.67 19.23 -12.37
CA ASP A 63 5.59 18.22 -11.86
C ASP A 63 6.30 18.75 -10.60
N ARG A 64 5.93 18.23 -9.43
CA ARG A 64 6.60 18.59 -8.16
C ARG A 64 8.09 18.26 -8.23
N THR A 65 8.92 19.18 -7.74
CA THR A 65 10.38 18.97 -7.68
C THR A 65 10.73 17.84 -6.73
N ARG A 66 11.96 17.31 -6.83
CA ARG A 66 12.44 16.24 -5.95
C ARG A 66 12.40 16.65 -4.47
N GLU A 67 12.69 17.91 -4.18
CA GLU A 67 12.69 18.44 -2.81
C GLU A 67 11.28 18.67 -2.29
N GLN A 68 10.35 19.16 -3.11
CA GLN A 68 8.92 19.22 -2.75
C GLN A 68 8.40 17.82 -2.40
N LYS A 69 8.69 16.81 -3.24
CA LYS A 69 8.34 15.41 -2.93
C LYS A 69 9.01 14.88 -1.65
N ARG A 70 10.16 15.41 -1.27
CA ARG A 70 10.85 15.02 -0.03
C ARG A 70 10.21 15.69 1.18
N PHE A 71 9.87 16.97 1.05
CA PHE A 71 9.15 17.75 2.04
C PHE A 71 7.78 17.13 2.35
N ASP A 72 7.00 16.82 1.30
CA ASP A 72 5.67 16.19 1.39
C ASP A 72 5.67 14.83 2.10
N ARG A 73 6.82 14.16 2.24
CA ARG A 73 6.92 12.89 2.98
C ARG A 73 6.98 13.09 4.49
N TYR A 74 7.43 14.26 4.94
CA TYR A 74 7.58 14.59 6.35
C TYR A 74 6.42 15.43 6.86
N ASP A 75 5.95 16.40 6.07
CA ASP A 75 4.76 17.21 6.38
C ASP A 75 3.49 16.36 6.23
N LYS A 76 2.96 15.86 7.34
CA LYS A 76 1.81 14.96 7.32
C LYS A 76 0.49 15.69 7.43
N ASP A 77 0.49 16.83 8.11
CA ASP A 77 -0.69 17.67 8.29
C ASP A 77 -0.89 18.65 7.12
N ARG A 78 0.06 18.72 6.18
CA ARG A 78 0.08 19.63 5.03
C ARG A 78 0.04 21.09 5.47
N SER A 79 0.79 21.40 6.53
CA SER A 79 0.93 22.76 7.06
C SER A 79 1.97 23.60 6.32
N ASP A 80 2.60 23.07 5.27
CA ASP A 80 3.72 23.69 4.54
C ASP A 80 4.91 24.03 5.46
N THR A 81 4.95 23.42 6.66
CA THR A 81 6.06 23.45 7.60
C THR A 81 6.36 22.05 8.10
N ILE A 82 7.60 21.78 8.51
CA ILE A 82 7.95 20.50 9.13
C ILE A 82 8.33 20.77 10.58
N THR A 83 7.54 20.24 11.50
CA THR A 83 7.85 20.29 12.93
C THR A 83 8.95 19.28 13.28
N LEU A 84 9.66 19.52 14.40
CA LEU A 84 10.66 18.56 14.90
C LEU A 84 10.03 17.18 15.18
N ALA A 85 8.78 17.16 15.65
CA ALA A 85 8.06 15.92 15.93
C ALA A 85 7.84 15.10 14.65
N GLU A 86 7.43 15.73 13.56
CA GLU A 86 7.23 15.08 12.26
C GLU A 86 8.56 14.59 11.66
N LEU A 87 9.61 15.41 11.77
CA LEU A 87 10.94 15.03 11.31
C LEU A 87 11.48 13.79 12.04
N LEU A 88 11.16 13.65 13.33
CA LEU A 88 11.59 12.53 14.18
C LEU A 88 10.62 11.34 14.16
N GLU A 89 9.40 11.49 13.62
CA GLU A 89 8.37 10.45 13.61
C GLU A 89 8.86 9.12 13.01
N PRO A 90 9.58 9.10 11.86
CA PRO A 90 10.10 7.85 11.31
C PRO A 90 11.10 7.15 12.26
N ARG A 91 11.90 7.93 13.00
CA ARG A 91 12.86 7.39 13.97
C ARG A 91 12.14 6.83 15.20
N ARG A 92 11.14 7.53 15.72
CA ARG A 92 10.30 7.03 16.82
C ARG A 92 9.61 5.73 16.47
N LYS A 93 9.06 5.62 15.25
CA LYS A 93 8.44 4.39 14.75
C LYS A 93 9.45 3.24 14.61
N ALA A 94 10.65 3.53 14.12
CA ALA A 94 11.71 2.53 14.03
C ALA A 94 12.15 2.04 15.41
N PHE A 95 12.31 2.97 16.37
CA PHE A 95 12.63 2.67 17.76
C PHE A 95 11.56 1.78 18.39
N ALA A 96 10.29 2.19 18.35
CA ALA A 96 9.16 1.43 18.90
C ALA A 96 8.95 0.05 18.24
N LYS A 97 9.55 -0.19 17.06
CA LYS A 97 9.53 -1.51 16.41
C LYS A 97 10.59 -2.45 16.96
N LEU A 98 11.71 -1.90 17.44
CA LEU A 98 12.83 -2.63 18.01
C LEU A 98 12.64 -2.85 19.52
N ASP A 99 12.20 -1.81 20.23
CA ASP A 99 11.84 -1.84 21.65
C ASP A 99 10.55 -2.65 21.82
N ARG A 100 10.68 -3.91 22.23
CA ARG A 100 9.54 -4.83 22.40
C ARG A 100 9.02 -4.83 23.82
N ASN A 101 9.87 -4.52 24.78
CA ASN A 101 9.51 -4.47 26.18
C ASN A 101 8.86 -3.12 26.60
N GLY A 102 9.00 -2.07 25.78
CA GLY A 102 8.43 -0.75 25.98
C GLY A 102 9.14 0.08 27.05
N ASP A 103 10.41 -0.22 27.35
CA ASP A 103 11.16 0.43 28.42
C ASP A 103 11.84 1.75 27.99
N GLY A 104 11.74 2.11 26.70
CA GLY A 104 12.35 3.31 26.15
C GLY A 104 13.86 3.21 25.95
N LYS A 105 14.42 2.00 26.04
CA LYS A 105 15.81 1.66 25.72
C LYS A 105 15.81 0.53 24.69
N LEU A 106 16.99 0.23 24.14
CA LEU A 106 17.18 -0.95 23.31
C LEU A 106 18.20 -1.84 23.99
N SER A 107 17.80 -3.05 24.35
CA SER A 107 18.78 -4.07 24.73
C SER A 107 19.65 -4.45 23.54
N PHE A 108 20.79 -5.10 23.79
CA PHE A 108 21.67 -5.56 22.72
C PHE A 108 20.94 -6.54 21.79
N GLU A 109 20.12 -7.42 22.36
CA GLU A 109 19.34 -8.41 21.63
C GLU A 109 18.28 -7.74 20.75
N GLU A 110 17.57 -6.73 21.26
CA GLU A 110 16.58 -5.95 20.50
C GLU A 110 17.21 -5.15 19.36
N TRP A 111 18.37 -4.56 19.61
CA TRP A 111 19.13 -3.85 18.58
C TRP A 111 19.67 -4.81 17.51
N ALA A 112 20.16 -5.99 17.93
CA ALA A 112 20.74 -7.01 17.08
C ALA A 112 19.72 -7.93 16.39
N VAL A 113 18.41 -7.65 16.47
CA VAL A 113 17.33 -8.47 15.88
C VAL A 113 17.61 -8.86 14.43
N SER A 114 18.16 -7.95 13.62
CA SER A 114 18.48 -8.25 12.21
C SER A 114 19.62 -9.26 12.07
N GLY A 115 20.63 -9.20 12.95
CA GLY A 115 21.75 -10.15 12.98
C GLY A 115 21.28 -11.51 13.47
N ILE A 116 20.54 -11.54 14.57
CA ILE A 116 19.95 -12.77 15.15
C ILE A 116 19.05 -13.45 14.12
N LYS A 117 18.20 -12.69 13.42
CA LYS A 117 17.33 -13.24 12.37
C LYS A 117 18.12 -13.83 11.20
N ARG A 118 19.23 -13.22 10.80
CA ARG A 118 20.09 -13.78 9.74
C ARG A 118 20.80 -15.04 10.18
N PHE A 119 21.27 -15.06 11.43
CA PHE A 119 21.90 -16.23 12.03
C PHE A 119 20.92 -17.41 12.09
N THR A 120 19.77 -17.20 12.70
CA THR A 120 18.72 -18.23 12.85
C THR A 120 18.16 -18.72 11.51
N ASN A 121 18.14 -17.88 10.49
CA ASN A 121 17.76 -18.30 9.13
C ASN A 121 18.85 -19.11 8.41
N ALA A 122 20.11 -18.98 8.81
CA ALA A 122 21.24 -19.66 8.17
C ALA A 122 21.62 -20.95 8.89
N ASP A 123 21.43 -21.01 10.21
CA ASP A 123 21.62 -22.18 11.06
C ASP A 123 20.48 -23.18 10.84
N ALA A 124 20.67 -24.07 9.87
CA ALA A 124 19.62 -25.00 9.43
C ALA A 124 19.49 -26.20 10.37
N ASP A 125 20.56 -26.55 11.07
CA ASP A 125 20.59 -27.65 12.03
C ASP A 125 20.30 -27.22 13.47
N HIS A 126 20.15 -25.91 13.72
CA HIS A 126 19.90 -25.31 15.03
C HIS A 126 20.98 -25.64 16.06
N SER A 127 22.23 -25.82 15.60
CA SER A 127 23.37 -26.11 16.45
C SER A 127 23.85 -24.88 17.25
N GLY A 128 23.41 -23.68 16.89
CA GLY A 128 23.93 -22.44 17.46
C GLY A 128 25.32 -22.08 16.93
N MET A 129 25.79 -22.74 15.88
CA MET A 129 27.02 -22.43 15.15
C MET A 129 26.73 -22.39 13.65
N LEU A 130 27.49 -21.60 12.88
CA LEU A 130 27.37 -21.60 11.43
C LEU A 130 28.58 -22.29 10.81
N THR A 131 28.31 -23.36 10.07
CA THR A 131 29.30 -23.97 9.18
C THR A 131 29.62 -23.04 8.00
N ARG A 132 30.72 -23.28 7.28
CA ARG A 132 31.08 -22.47 6.10
C ARG A 132 29.98 -22.46 5.03
N THR A 133 29.31 -23.60 4.86
CA THR A 133 28.21 -23.79 3.92
C THR A 133 26.98 -23.00 4.33
N GLU A 134 26.64 -22.98 5.62
CA GLU A 134 25.51 -22.23 6.15
C GLU A 134 25.79 -20.72 6.14
N PHE A 135 26.99 -20.30 6.55
CA PHE A 135 27.38 -18.89 6.54
C PHE A 135 27.29 -18.27 5.13
N ALA A 136 27.63 -19.04 4.09
CA ALA A 136 27.52 -18.58 2.70
C ALA A 136 26.08 -18.17 2.32
N THR A 137 25.06 -18.71 2.97
CA THR A 137 23.65 -18.34 2.73
C THR A 137 23.29 -16.95 3.25
N THR A 138 24.07 -16.40 4.19
CA THR A 138 23.85 -15.06 4.75
C THR A 138 24.31 -13.92 3.85
N ALA A 139 24.98 -14.24 2.73
CA ALA A 139 25.56 -13.25 1.83
C ALA A 139 24.48 -12.26 1.31
N PRO A 140 24.78 -10.95 1.25
CA PRO A 140 23.85 -9.96 0.75
C PRO A 140 23.56 -10.23 -0.73
N LYS A 141 22.31 -10.62 -1.04
CA LYS A 141 21.88 -10.79 -2.43
C LYS A 141 21.95 -9.43 -3.12
N ARG A 142 22.89 -9.29 -4.06
CA ARG A 142 22.96 -8.11 -4.91
C ARG A 142 21.69 -8.07 -5.74
N LYS A 143 20.86 -7.06 -5.52
CA LYS A 143 19.74 -6.78 -6.43
C LYS A 143 20.36 -6.43 -7.78
N SER A 144 19.99 -7.14 -8.84
CA SER A 144 20.31 -6.70 -10.19
C SER A 144 19.75 -5.28 -10.36
N LYS A 145 20.48 -4.43 -11.08
CA LYS A 145 19.96 -3.09 -11.42
C LYS A 145 18.62 -3.32 -12.12
N ALA A 146 17.55 -2.76 -11.54
CA ALA A 146 16.24 -2.83 -12.17
C ALA A 146 16.37 -2.22 -13.56
N ALA A 147 15.91 -2.96 -14.59
CA ALA A 147 15.82 -2.42 -15.94
C ALA A 147 15.02 -1.09 -15.90
N PRO A 148 15.39 -0.08 -16.70
CA PRO A 148 14.63 1.16 -16.75
C PRO A 148 13.16 0.83 -17.05
N LYS A 149 12.25 1.36 -16.23
CA LYS A 149 10.82 1.19 -16.46
C LYS A 149 10.50 1.82 -17.81
N CYS A 150 9.80 1.10 -18.70
CA CYS A 150 9.31 1.65 -19.96
C CYS A 150 8.53 2.94 -19.67
N ASP A 151 9.05 4.08 -20.12
CA ASP A 151 8.36 5.35 -19.98
C ASP A 151 7.26 5.41 -21.03
N CYS A 152 6.06 5.00 -20.62
CA CYS A 152 4.87 5.01 -21.48
C CYS A 152 4.58 6.42 -21.99
N ARG A 153 5.05 7.47 -21.30
CA ARG A 153 4.87 8.85 -21.73
C ARG A 153 5.77 9.21 -22.90
N GLU A 154 7.02 8.75 -22.89
CA GLU A 154 7.95 8.93 -24.01
C GLU A 154 7.50 8.13 -25.23
N ALA A 155 7.03 6.89 -25.01
CA ALA A 155 6.47 6.06 -26.07
C ALA A 155 5.22 6.69 -26.73
N VAL A 156 4.31 7.26 -25.94
CA VAL A 156 3.12 7.95 -26.47
C VAL A 156 3.49 9.25 -27.16
N ALA A 157 4.44 10.03 -26.63
CA ALA A 157 4.90 11.26 -27.27
C ALA A 157 5.55 11.00 -28.64
N LYS A 158 6.33 9.93 -28.75
CA LYS A 158 6.94 9.49 -30.02
C LYS A 158 5.90 9.06 -31.04
N ALA A 159 4.93 8.24 -30.63
CA ALA A 159 3.85 7.78 -31.51
C ALA A 159 2.98 8.94 -32.03
N LEU A 160 2.77 9.98 -31.22
CA LEU A 160 2.05 11.18 -31.65
C LEU A 160 2.84 12.06 -32.62
N ALA A 161 4.17 12.09 -32.51
CA ALA A 161 5.02 12.81 -33.46
C ALA A 161 5.08 12.10 -34.83
N GLU A 162 5.21 10.78 -34.83
CA GLU A 162 5.24 9.96 -36.07
C GLU A 162 3.89 9.91 -36.81
N ALA A 163 2.78 10.20 -36.14
CA ALA A 163 1.45 10.29 -36.77
C ALA A 163 1.12 11.68 -37.35
N ALA A 164 1.99 12.67 -37.13
CA ALA A 164 1.82 14.05 -37.60
C ALA A 164 2.67 14.38 -38.84
N ASP A 165 3.56 13.48 -39.25
CA ASP A 165 4.28 13.46 -40.53
C ASP A 165 3.56 12.58 -41.56
#